data_AF-A0A7C9ECA0-F1
#
_entry.id   AF-A0A7C9ECA0-F1
#
_cell.length_a   1.000
_cell.length_b   1.000
_cell.length_c   1.000
_cell.angle_alpha   90.00
_cell.angle_beta   90.00
_cell.angle_gamma   90.00
#
_symmetry.space_group_name_H-M   'P 1'
#
loop_
_entity.id
_entity.type
_entity.pdbx_description
1 polymer ?
#
loop_
_entity_poly.entity_id
_entity_poly.type
_entity_poly.pdbx_seq_one_letter_code
_entity_poly.pdbx_strand_id
1 'polypeptide(L)'
;RIRREIQKGMAEILLFGIQNRAPKTMLDGIIEYISNLADVGPQKRVFDFRDVRGKCWEDEDPAVVAEFLGYCEGKTEGFIGRLNQAMREGRWDEETLDRALGMPAKHLCESFHSSMVMKIQDLNSPNSACGYR
;
A
#
# COMPACT_ATOMS: atom_id res chain seq x y z
N ARG A 1 14.65 15.16 0.79
CA ARG A 1 14.53 15.12 -0.69
C ARG A 1 15.51 14.10 -1.30
N ILE A 2 16.84 14.29 -1.23
CA ILE A 2 17.82 13.36 -1.85
C ILE A 2 17.72 11.91 -1.35
N ARG A 3 17.58 11.69 -0.04
CA ARG A 3 17.43 10.33 0.54
C ARG A 3 16.23 9.55 -0.02
N ARG A 4 15.12 10.23 -0.30
CA ARG A 4 13.90 9.62 -0.85
C ARG A 4 14.14 9.14 -2.28
N GLU A 5 14.73 9.99 -3.11
CA GLU A 5 15.04 9.64 -4.50
C GLU A 5 16.06 8.51 -4.60
N ILE A 6 17.04 8.46 -3.68
CA ILE A 6 17.97 7.32 -3.58
C ILE A 6 17.24 6.02 -3.25
N GLN A 7 16.33 6.04 -2.27
CA GLN A 7 15.57 4.85 -1.86
C GLN A 7 14.59 4.39 -2.94
N LYS A 8 13.96 5.33 -3.64
CA LYS A 8 13.16 5.02 -4.82
C LYS A 8 13.99 4.30 -5.87
N GLY A 9 15.17 4.84 -6.20
CA GLY A 9 16.10 4.17 -7.12
C GLY A 9 16.52 2.78 -6.64
N MET A 10 16.77 2.59 -5.33
CA MET A 10 17.08 1.27 -4.77
C MET A 10 15.89 0.30 -4.90
N ALA A 11 14.67 0.77 -4.62
CA ALA A 11 13.46 -0.04 -4.78
C ALA A 11 13.24 -0.41 -6.26
N GLU A 12 13.42 0.54 -7.18
CA GLU A 12 13.35 0.30 -8.62
C GLU A 12 14.38 -0.74 -9.08
N ILE A 13 15.63 -0.66 -8.60
CA ILE A 13 16.67 -1.65 -8.88
C ILE A 13 16.29 -3.03 -8.35
N LEU A 14 15.77 -3.11 -7.11
CA LEU A 14 15.30 -4.37 -6.52
C LEU A 14 14.13 -4.99 -7.31
N LEU A 15 13.31 -4.14 -7.94
CA LEU A 15 12.15 -4.53 -8.74
C LEU A 15 12.47 -4.67 -10.23
N PHE A 16 13.68 -4.38 -10.69
CA PHE A 16 14.05 -4.34 -12.11
C PHE A 16 13.74 -5.67 -12.84
N GLY A 17 13.99 -6.82 -12.20
CA GLY A 17 13.64 -8.14 -12.75
C GLY A 17 12.14 -8.48 -12.79
N ILE A 18 11.31 -7.64 -12.16
CA ILE A 18 9.87 -7.79 -11.96
C ILE A 18 9.08 -6.75 -12.78
N GLN A 19 9.76 -5.75 -13.40
CA GLN A 19 9.14 -4.62 -14.12
C GLN A 19 8.22 -4.99 -15.31
N ASN A 20 8.21 -6.26 -15.74
CA ASN A 20 7.29 -6.78 -16.76
C ASN A 20 6.42 -7.95 -16.26
N ARG A 21 6.44 -8.21 -14.95
CA ARG A 21 5.76 -9.32 -14.30
C ARG A 21 4.64 -8.88 -13.37
N ALA A 22 4.47 -7.59 -13.10
CA ALA A 22 3.42 -7.01 -12.26
C ALA A 22 2.88 -5.70 -12.88
N PRO A 23 1.62 -5.31 -12.57
CA PRO A 23 1.05 -4.04 -12.98
C PRO A 23 1.87 -2.87 -12.46
N LYS A 24 1.91 -1.79 -13.23
CA LYS A 24 2.63 -0.57 -12.86
C LYS A 24 2.17 0.00 -11.51
N THR A 25 0.85 0.04 -11.26
CA THR A 25 0.25 0.51 -10.00
C THR A 25 0.79 -0.26 -8.79
N MET A 26 0.94 -1.58 -8.91
CA MET A 26 1.55 -2.43 -7.88
C MET A 26 3.03 -2.08 -7.65
N LEU A 27 3.80 -1.94 -8.72
CA LEU A 27 5.23 -1.59 -8.62
C LEU A 27 5.43 -0.21 -7.96
N ASP A 28 4.67 0.79 -8.41
CA ASP A 28 4.70 2.14 -7.86
C ASP A 28 4.29 2.14 -6.38
N GLY A 29 3.27 1.35 -6.01
CA GLY A 29 2.83 1.17 -4.64
C GLY A 29 3.88 0.53 -3.72
N ILE A 30 4.62 -0.48 -4.20
CA ILE A 30 5.71 -1.10 -3.43
C ILE A 30 6.87 -0.11 -3.24
N ILE A 31 7.20 0.67 -4.28
CA ILE A 31 8.22 1.72 -4.19
C ILE A 31 7.84 2.74 -3.11
N GLU A 32 6.58 3.18 -3.08
CA GLU A 32 6.09 4.13 -2.07
C GLU A 32 6.04 3.48 -0.68
N TYR A 33 5.63 2.21 -0.55
CA TYR A 33 5.66 1.46 0.71
C TYR A 33 7.07 1.38 1.31
N ILE A 34 8.07 0.99 0.51
CA ILE A 34 9.47 0.94 0.95
C ILE A 34 9.99 2.34 1.34
N SER A 35 9.60 3.36 0.57
CA SER A 35 9.97 4.75 0.87
C SER A 35 9.38 5.23 2.21
N ASN A 36 8.16 4.80 2.55
CA ASN A 36 7.49 5.11 3.81
C ASN A 36 8.14 4.41 5.00
N LEU A 37 8.49 3.12 4.87
CA LEU A 37 9.21 2.37 5.91
C LEU A 37 10.53 3.02 6.31
N ALA A 38 11.18 3.68 5.36
CA ALA A 38 12.47 4.31 5.59
C ALA A 38 12.37 5.72 6.22
N ASP A 39 11.17 6.13 6.65
CA ASP A 39 10.83 7.41 7.27
C ASP A 39 11.15 8.62 6.38
N VAL A 40 11.01 8.43 5.05
CA VAL A 40 11.27 9.46 4.04
C VAL A 40 10.03 9.77 3.20
N GLY A 41 8.88 9.24 3.64
CA GLY A 41 7.56 9.51 3.09
C GLY A 41 6.95 10.81 3.63
N PRO A 42 5.95 11.37 2.96
CA PRO A 42 5.11 12.42 3.53
C PRO A 42 4.46 11.92 4.84
N GLN A 43 4.41 12.78 5.87
CA GLN A 43 3.56 12.54 7.03
C GLN A 43 2.10 12.32 6.58
N LYS A 44 1.40 11.40 7.26
CA LYS A 44 -0.03 11.04 7.14
C LYS A 44 -0.80 11.96 6.18
N ARG A 45 -0.91 11.54 4.91
CA ARG A 45 -1.74 12.26 3.96
C ARG A 45 -3.20 11.98 4.32
N VAL A 46 -3.98 13.04 4.49
CA VAL A 46 -5.44 12.93 4.47
C VAL A 46 -5.80 12.67 3.02
N PHE A 47 -6.14 11.43 2.69
CA PHE A 47 -6.61 11.10 1.34
C PHE A 47 -7.94 11.79 1.10
N ASP A 48 -8.01 12.55 0.01
CA ASP A 48 -9.28 13.00 -0.53
C ASP A 48 -9.92 11.76 -1.14
N PHE A 49 -10.86 11.13 -0.41
CA PHE A 49 -11.48 9.88 -0.80
C PHE A 49 -12.36 10.14 -2.03
N ARG A 50 -11.73 10.20 -3.21
CA ARG A 50 -12.41 9.88 -4.45
C ARG A 50 -12.82 8.43 -4.30
N ASP A 51 -14.12 8.22 -4.28
CA ASP A 51 -14.83 6.95 -4.44
C ASP A 51 -13.88 5.82 -4.91
N VAL A 52 -13.20 5.15 -3.97
CA VAL A 52 -12.23 4.09 -4.28
C VAL A 52 -13.06 2.89 -4.71
N ARG A 53 -13.63 2.97 -5.91
CA ARG A 53 -14.42 1.94 -6.56
C ARG A 53 -13.46 1.11 -7.37
N GLY A 54 -12.86 0.12 -6.74
CA GLY A 54 -11.88 -0.72 -7.41
C GLY A 54 -11.11 -1.60 -6.46
N LYS A 55 -10.19 -2.36 -7.03
CA LYS A 55 -9.22 -3.14 -6.29
C LYS A 55 -8.18 -2.17 -5.71
N CYS A 56 -7.96 -2.20 -4.39
CA CYS A 56 -7.06 -1.30 -3.66
C CYS A 56 -5.62 -1.29 -4.20
N TRP A 57 -5.23 -2.37 -4.87
CA TRP A 57 -3.91 -2.55 -5.45
C TRP A 57 -3.80 -2.10 -6.91
N GLU A 58 -4.88 -1.59 -7.48
CA GLU A 58 -4.96 -0.99 -8.83
C GLU A 58 -5.23 0.52 -8.77
N ASP A 59 -5.18 1.13 -7.58
CA ASP A 59 -5.34 2.58 -7.43
C ASP A 59 -4.22 3.34 -8.15
N GLU A 60 -4.58 4.47 -8.78
CA GLU A 60 -3.63 5.32 -9.49
C GLU A 60 -2.72 6.11 -8.55
N ASP A 61 -3.14 6.34 -7.30
CA ASP A 61 -2.29 6.95 -6.26
C ASP A 61 -1.44 5.87 -5.58
N PRO A 62 -0.11 5.87 -5.78
CA PRO A 62 0.80 4.90 -5.16
C PRO A 62 0.76 4.94 -3.63
N ALA A 63 0.38 6.08 -3.04
CA ALA A 63 0.24 6.19 -1.59
C ALA A 63 -0.94 5.37 -1.05
N VAL A 64 -2.06 5.28 -1.78
CA VAL A 64 -3.20 4.42 -1.42
C VAL A 64 -2.79 2.95 -1.47
N VAL A 65 -2.11 2.56 -2.55
CA VAL A 65 -1.59 1.19 -2.71
C VAL A 65 -0.60 0.86 -1.59
N ALA A 66 0.31 1.78 -1.24
CA ALA A 66 1.27 1.60 -0.16
C ALA A 66 0.63 1.45 1.22
N GLU A 67 -0.42 2.22 1.53
CA GLU A 67 -1.16 2.06 2.79
C GLU A 67 -1.92 0.74 2.84
N PHE A 68 -2.51 0.32 1.72
CA PHE A 68 -3.14 -1.00 1.62
C PHE A 68 -2.11 -2.12 1.83
N LEU A 69 -0.93 -2.03 1.22
CA LEU A 69 0.17 -2.98 1.43
C LEU A 69 0.59 -3.05 2.91
N GLY A 70 0.71 -1.90 3.58
CA GLY A 70 0.98 -1.83 5.01
C GLY A 70 -0.14 -2.40 5.88
N TYR A 71 -1.40 -2.17 5.50
CA TYR A 71 -2.56 -2.78 6.16
C TYR A 71 -2.53 -4.31 6.07
N CYS A 72 -2.25 -4.85 4.88
CA CYS A 72 -2.11 -6.28 4.65
C CYS A 72 -0.95 -6.89 5.45
N GLU A 73 0.22 -6.25 5.49
CA GLU A 73 1.36 -6.72 6.29
C GLU A 73 1.02 -6.76 7.79
N GLY A 74 0.27 -5.77 8.29
CA GLY A 74 -0.20 -5.74 9.68
C GLY A 74 -1.29 -6.77 10.01
N LYS A 75 -1.99 -7.32 9.01
CA LYS A 75 -3.00 -8.38 9.19
C LYS A 75 -2.42 -9.77 9.02
N THR A 76 -1.48 -9.92 8.10
CA THR A 76 -0.87 -11.19 7.75
C THR A 76 0.63 -11.01 7.65
N GLU A 77 1.33 -11.22 8.76
CA GLU A 77 2.78 -11.05 8.87
C GLU A 77 3.55 -11.78 7.75
N GLY A 78 4.56 -11.13 7.18
CA GLY A 78 5.38 -11.64 6.08
C GLY A 78 4.67 -11.62 4.73
N PHE A 79 3.53 -10.95 4.60
CA PHE A 79 2.79 -10.81 3.34
C PHE A 79 3.66 -10.20 2.23
N ILE A 80 4.38 -9.12 2.51
CA ILE A 80 5.25 -8.46 1.53
C ILE A 80 6.34 -9.41 1.02
N GLY A 81 6.89 -10.26 1.90
CA GLY A 81 7.84 -11.29 1.52
C GLY A 81 7.24 -12.30 0.53
N ARG A 82 6.04 -12.81 0.83
CA ARG A 82 5.31 -13.75 -0.04
C ARG A 82 4.88 -13.11 -1.35
N LEU A 83 4.44 -11.86 -1.33
CA LEU A 83 4.08 -11.11 -2.54
C LEU A 83 5.30 -10.94 -3.46
N ASN A 84 6.45 -10.56 -2.89
CA ASN A 84 7.70 -10.45 -3.62
C ASN A 84 8.12 -11.79 -4.26
N GLN A 85 7.94 -12.89 -3.54
CA GLN A 85 8.19 -14.23 -4.08
C GLN A 85 7.23 -14.57 -5.22
N ALA A 86 5.92 -14.37 -5.02
CA ALA A 86 4.91 -14.68 -6.03
C ALA A 86 5.12 -13.90 -7.34
N MET A 87 5.49 -12.61 -7.26
CA MET A 87 5.82 -11.80 -8.44
C MET A 87 7.11 -12.24 -9.15
N ARG A 88 8.04 -12.90 -8.44
CA ARG A 88 9.28 -13.43 -9.04
C ARG A 88 9.05 -14.77 -9.72
N GLU A 89 8.23 -15.63 -9.15
CA GLU A 89 8.02 -17.00 -9.62
C GLU A 89 7.04 -17.09 -10.80
N GLY A 90 6.08 -16.16 -10.90
CA GLY A 90 5.02 -16.18 -11.90
C GLY A 90 4.91 -14.93 -12.77
N ARG A 91 4.00 -14.97 -13.74
CA ARG A 91 3.40 -13.76 -14.30
C ARG A 91 2.28 -13.32 -13.37
N TRP A 92 2.11 -12.01 -13.20
CA TRP A 92 0.97 -11.48 -12.46
C TRP A 92 -0.36 -11.96 -13.03
N ASP A 93 -1.23 -12.34 -12.12
CA ASP A 93 -2.64 -12.62 -12.33
C ASP A 93 -3.44 -12.05 -11.14
N GLU A 94 -4.77 -12.13 -11.23
CA GLU A 94 -5.64 -11.59 -10.18
C GLU A 94 -5.48 -12.31 -8.83
N GLU A 95 -5.02 -13.56 -8.84
CA GLU A 95 -4.84 -14.40 -7.66
C GLU A 95 -3.47 -14.22 -6.99
N THR A 96 -2.56 -13.43 -7.57
CA THR A 96 -1.22 -13.25 -7.03
C THR A 96 -1.24 -12.68 -5.61
N LEU A 97 -2.15 -11.73 -5.35
CA LEU A 97 -2.37 -11.23 -3.99
C LEU A 97 -3.01 -12.28 -3.09
N ASP A 98 -4.01 -13.00 -3.60
CA ASP A 98 -4.74 -14.00 -2.84
C ASP A 98 -3.81 -15.10 -2.32
N ARG A 99 -2.88 -15.56 -3.18
CA ARG A 99 -1.83 -16.53 -2.81
C ARG A 99 -0.87 -15.97 -1.76
N ALA A 100 -0.46 -14.70 -1.88
CA ALA A 100 0.41 -14.06 -0.91
C ALA A 100 -0.27 -13.84 0.45
N LEU A 101 -1.58 -13.59 0.45
CA LEU A 101 -2.40 -13.35 1.64
C LEU A 101 -2.93 -14.64 2.29
N GLY A 102 -3.08 -15.71 1.52
CA GLY A 102 -3.78 -16.93 1.95
C GLY A 102 -5.30 -16.76 2.03
N MET A 103 -5.85 -15.68 1.46
CA MET A 103 -7.28 -15.37 1.43
C MET A 103 -7.59 -14.38 0.31
N PRO A 104 -8.86 -14.22 -0.11
CA PRO A 104 -9.23 -13.24 -1.13
C PRO A 104 -8.84 -11.80 -0.73
N ALA A 105 -7.98 -11.16 -1.52
CA ALA A 105 -7.48 -9.81 -1.30
C ALA A 105 -8.60 -8.76 -1.26
N LYS A 106 -9.69 -9.04 -1.97
CA LYS A 106 -10.90 -8.22 -1.97
C LYS A 106 -11.48 -8.01 -0.57
N HIS A 107 -11.48 -9.04 0.28
CA HIS A 107 -11.99 -8.92 1.65
C HIS A 107 -11.17 -7.92 2.48
N LEU A 108 -9.84 -7.97 2.35
CA LEU A 108 -8.96 -7.00 3.03
C LEU A 108 -9.09 -5.61 2.44
N CYS A 109 -9.31 -5.49 1.13
CA CYS A 109 -9.54 -4.21 0.48
C CYS A 109 -10.84 -3.52 0.99
N GLU A 110 -11.94 -4.26 1.09
CA GLU A 110 -13.20 -3.77 1.66
C GLU A 110 -13.04 -3.36 3.14
N SER A 111 -12.30 -4.16 3.91
CA SER A 111 -11.98 -3.86 5.32
C SER A 111 -11.08 -2.63 5.45
N PHE A 112 -10.11 -2.48 4.56
CA PHE A 112 -9.21 -1.32 4.50
C PHE A 112 -9.98 -0.04 4.19
N HIS A 113 -10.87 -0.06 3.19
CA HIS A 113 -11.76 1.07 2.89
C HIS A 113 -12.57 1.47 4.12
N SER A 114 -13.18 0.50 4.80
CA SER A 114 -13.94 0.77 6.02
C SER A 114 -13.08 1.40 7.11
N SER A 115 -11.84 0.92 7.30
CA SER A 115 -10.88 1.48 8.26
C SER A 115 -10.49 2.91 7.91
N MET A 116 -10.28 3.23 6.63
CA MET A 116 -9.92 4.57 6.20
C MET A 116 -11.07 5.56 6.38
N VAL A 117 -12.31 5.16 6.07
CA VAL A 117 -13.51 5.98 6.31
C VAL A 117 -13.64 6.33 7.79
N MET A 118 -13.45 5.36 8.69
CA MET A 118 -13.47 5.62 10.14
C MET A 118 -12.37 6.61 10.57
N LYS A 119 -11.14 6.45 10.08
CA LYS A 119 -10.04 7.38 10.39
C LYS A 119 -10.35 8.82 9.95
N ILE A 120 -10.99 9.00 8.79
CA ILE A 120 -11.41 10.32 8.30
C ILE A 120 -12.50 10.91 9.19
N GLN A 121 -13.48 10.10 9.61
CA GLN A 121 -14.52 10.54 10.55
C GLN A 121 -13.94 10.98 11.89
N ASP A 122 -12.95 10.24 12.42
CA ASP A 122 -12.25 10.61 13.66
C ASP A 122 -11.47 11.93 13.52
N LEU A 123 -10.78 12.12 12.38
CA LEU A 123 -10.05 13.37 12.09
C LEU A 123 -10.99 14.57 11.91
N ASN A 124 -12.19 14.35 11.38
CA ASN A 124 -13.21 15.38 11.18
C ASN A 124 -14.17 15.52 12.38
N SER A 125 -14.00 14.74 13.45
CA SER A 125 -14.83 14.82 14.65
C SER A 125 -14.43 16.05 15.47
N PRO A 126 -15.37 16.94 15.86
CA PRO A 126 -15.07 18.16 16.61
C PRO A 126 -14.44 17.93 18.00
N ASN A 127 -14.38 16.68 18.47
CA ASN A 127 -13.77 16.30 19.75
C ASN A 127 -12.30 15.83 19.65
N SER A 128 -11.69 15.75 18.46
CA SER A 128 -10.27 15.37 18.31
C SER A 128 -9.30 16.50 18.67
N ALA A 129 -9.81 17.72 18.92
CA ALA A 129 -9.06 18.87 19.44
C ALA A 129 -9.18 19.08 20.96
N CYS A 130 -9.53 18.04 21.73
CA CYS A 130 -9.56 18.12 23.19
C CYS A 130 -8.22 17.70 23.83
N GLY A 131 -7.44 18.70 24.26
CA GLY A 131 -6.69 18.61 25.52
C GLY A 131 -5.17 18.78 25.46
N TYR A 132 -4.70 20.03 25.52
CA TYR A 132 -3.55 20.36 26.36
C TYR A 132 -4.02 21.34 27.43
N ARG A 133 -3.89 20.92 28.69
CA ARG A 133 -3.91 21.79 29.87
C ARG A 133 -2.69 22.69 29.88
#